data_AF-A0A849SU38-F1
#
_entry.id   AF-A0A849SU38-F1
#
_cell.length_a   1.000
_cell.length_b   1.000
_cell.length_c   1.000
_cell.angle_alpha   90.00
_cell.angle_beta   90.00
_cell.angle_gamma   90.00
#
_symmetry.space_group_name_H-M   'P 1'
#
loop_
_entity.id
_entity.type
_entity.pdbx_description
1 polymer ?
#
loop_
_entity_poly.entity_id
_entity_poly.type
_entity_poly.pdbx_seq_one_letter_code
_entity_poly.pdbx_strand_id
1 'polypeptide(L)' 'MKLFYLPPYSPNLNPIERLWKFMRKKIIYNKYYEKFNEFESACMTFFRCIRKFKAELETLITDNFRAVGA' A
#
# COMPACT_ATOMS: atom_id res chain seq x y z
N MET A 1 11.62 21.22 1.36
CA MET A 1 10.89 20.00 1.77
C MET A 1 9.96 20.37 2.91
N LYS A 2 8.67 20.02 2.82
CA LYS A 2 7.68 20.28 3.87
C LYS A 2 7.37 18.94 4.56
N LEU A 3 7.61 18.87 5.86
CA LEU A 3 7.24 17.71 6.67
C LEU A 3 5.76 17.83 7.03
N PHE A 4 5.01 16.76 6.77
CA PHE A 4 3.62 16.66 7.18
C PHE A 4 3.56 15.85 8.47
N TYR A 5 3.11 16.48 9.55
CA TYR A 5 2.95 15.82 10.84
C TYR A 5 1.66 15.01 10.84
N LEU A 6 1.78 13.72 11.14
CA LEU A 6 0.67 12.82 11.38
C LEU A 6 0.49 12.66 12.89
N PRO A 7 -0.74 12.69 13.42
CA PRO A 7 -0.98 12.36 14.81
C PRO A 7 -0.53 10.92 15.13
N PRO A 8 -0.12 10.65 16.38
CA PRO A 8 0.29 9.31 16.79
C PRO A 8 -0.84 8.31 16.56
N TYR A 9 -0.48 7.06 16.26
CA TYR A 9 -1.42 5.95 16.04
C TYR A 9 -2.53 6.23 15.01
N SER A 10 -2.25 7.02 13.99
CA SER A 10 -3.21 7.34 12.92
C SER A 10 -2.86 6.72 11.56
N PRO A 11 -2.75 5.38 11.48
CA PRO A 11 -2.43 4.65 10.25
C PRO A 11 -3.40 4.96 9.09
N ASN A 12 -4.65 5.24 9.45
CA ASN A 12 -5.71 5.57 8.50
C ASN A 12 -5.43 6.84 7.71
N LEU A 13 -4.70 7.80 8.28
CA LEU A 13 -4.33 9.08 7.68
C LEU A 13 -3.10 8.97 6.76
N ASN A 14 -2.45 7.80 6.71
CA ASN A 14 -1.25 7.60 5.91
C ASN A 14 -1.57 6.84 4.61
N PRO A 15 -1.55 7.50 3.43
CA PRO A 15 -1.80 6.88 2.13
C PRO A 15 -0.94 5.65 1.84
N ILE A 16 0.31 5.63 2.33
CA ILE A 16 1.24 4.53 2.06
C ILE A 16 0.76 3.21 2.66
N GLU A 17 0.03 3.25 3.77
CA GLU A 17 -0.49 2.05 4.41
C GLU A 17 -1.58 1.38 3.59
N ARG A 18 -2.40 2.18 2.88
CA ARG A 18 -3.40 1.65 1.96
C ARG A 18 -2.72 0.98 0.77
N LEU A 19 -1.65 1.59 0.25
CA LEU A 19 -0.82 0.96 -0.78
C LEU A 19 -0.22 -0.36 -0.31
N TRP A 20 0.33 -0.43 0.90
CA TRP A 20 0.86 -1.68 1.45
C TRP A 20 -0.21 -2.76 1.62
N LYS A 21 -1.41 -2.41 2.10
CA LYS A 21 -2.55 -3.34 2.17
C LYS A 21 -2.91 -3.88 0.78
N PHE A 22 -2.94 -3.01 -0.23
CA PHE A 22 -3.20 -3.41 -1.61
C PHE A 22 -2.11 -4.32 -2.18
N MET A 23 -0.84 -3.97 -1.95
CA MET A 23 0.32 -4.78 -2.34
C MET A 23 0.24 -6.18 -1.72
N ARG A 24 -0.03 -6.28 -0.41
CA ARG A 24 -0.20 -7.58 0.27
C ARG A 24 -1.32 -8.40 -0.39
N LYS A 25 -2.44 -7.78 -0.76
CA LYS A 25 -3.54 -8.46 -1.45
C LYS A 25 -3.16 -8.98 -2.84
N LYS A 26 -2.26 -8.32 -3.56
CA LYS A 26 -1.84 -8.76 -4.91
C LYS A 26 -0.65 -9.73 -4.89
N ILE A 27 0.28 -9.57 -3.95
CA ILE A 27 1.54 -10.33 -3.92
C ILE A 27 1.47 -11.54 -2.99
N ILE A 28 0.82 -11.40 -1.83
CA ILE A 28 0.88 -12.39 -0.74
C ILE A 28 -0.41 -13.22 -0.67
N TYR A 29 -1.55 -12.65 -1.07
CA TYR A 29 -2.81 -13.40 -1.05
C TYR A 29 -2.73 -14.62 -1.97
N ASN A 30 -2.96 -15.82 -1.42
CA ASN A 30 -2.88 -17.11 -2.11
C ASN A 30 -1.52 -17.43 -2.77
N LYS A 31 -0.42 -16.81 -2.31
CA LYS A 31 0.90 -17.08 -2.86
C LYS A 31 1.94 -17.23 -1.75
N TYR A 32 2.57 -18.39 -1.72
CA TYR A 32 3.71 -18.68 -0.85
C TYR A 32 5.01 -18.48 -1.63
N TYR A 33 6.00 -17.87 -0.98
CA TYR A 33 7.35 -17.71 -1.51
C TYR A 33 8.28 -18.54 -0.64
N GLU A 34 9.00 -19.48 -1.23
CA GLU A 34 9.91 -20.35 -0.49
C GLU A 34 11.20 -19.61 -0.16
N LYS A 35 11.65 -18.72 -1.06
CA LYS A 35 12.89 -17.96 -0.92
C LYS A 35 12.61 -16.46 -0.83
N PHE A 36 13.42 -15.78 -0.02
CA PHE A 36 13.36 -14.32 0.10
C PHE A 36 13.50 -13.60 -1.25
N ASN A 37 14.42 -14.07 -2.10
CA ASN A 37 14.66 -13.47 -3.42
C ASN A 37 13.41 -13.51 -4.33
N GLU A 38 12.56 -14.53 -4.18
CA GLU A 38 11.33 -14.63 -4.96
C GLU A 38 10.31 -13.58 -4.50
N PHE A 39 10.21 -13.40 -3.19
CA PHE A 39 9.36 -12.36 -2.59
C PHE A 39 9.84 -10.95 -2.95
N GLU A 40 11.14 -10.69 -2.87
CA GLU A 40 11.75 -9.42 -3.27
C GLU A 40 11.48 -9.12 -4.75
N SER A 41 11.72 -10.10 -5.63
CA SER A 41 11.48 -9.99 -7.07
C SER A 41 10.00 -9.71 -7.37
N ALA A 42 9.08 -10.36 -6.65
CA ALA A 42 7.64 -10.11 -6.78
C ALA A 42 7.26 -8.69 -6.34
N CYS A 43 7.83 -8.20 -5.24
CA CYS A 43 7.67 -6.81 -4.79
C CYS A 43 8.18 -5.81 -5.83
N MET A 44 9.41 -5.99 -6.32
CA MET A 44 10.00 -5.12 -7.33
C MET A 44 9.20 -5.12 -8.64
N THR A 45 8.72 -6.29 -9.06
CA THR A 45 7.86 -6.43 -10.25
C THR A 45 6.52 -5.72 -10.08
N PHE A 46 5.90 -5.83 -8.91
CA PHE A 46 4.68 -5.11 -8.57
C PHE A 46 4.88 -3.59 -8.69
N PHE A 47 5.93 -3.04 -8.08
CA PHE A 47 6.21 -1.60 -8.16
C PHE A 47 6.57 -1.15 -9.58
N ARG A 48 7.32 -1.95 -10.34
CA ARG A 48 7.62 -1.67 -11.76
C ARG A 48 6.33 -1.64 -12.61
N CYS A 49 5.35 -2.48 -12.28
CA CYS A 49 4.07 -2.57 -12.96
C CYS A 49 2.95 -1.75 -12.29
N ILE A 50 3.26 -0.89 -11.30
CA ILE A 50 2.23 -0.23 -10.46
C ILE A 50 1.20 0.56 -11.27
N ARG A 51 1.62 1.12 -12.42
CA ARG A 51 0.75 1.85 -13.34
C ARG A 51 -0.39 1.01 -13.91
N LYS A 52 -0.25 -0.33 -13.96
CA LYS A 52 -1.34 -1.22 -14.38
C LYS A 52 -2.52 -1.20 -13.42
N PHE A 53 -2.27 -0.86 -12.16
CA PHE A 53 -3.29 -0.76 -11.12
C PHE A 53 -3.81 0.67 -10.94
N LYS A 54 -3.50 1.61 -11.86
CA LYS A 54 -3.82 3.03 -11.71
C LYS A 54 -5.29 3.27 -11.31
N ALA A 55 -6.24 2.66 -12.02
CA ALA A 55 -7.67 2.83 -11.71
C ALA A 55 -8.04 2.30 -10.32
N GLU A 56 -7.53 1.13 -9.92
CA GLU A 56 -7.75 0.61 -8.56
C GLU A 56 -7.11 1.53 -7.50
N LEU A 57 -5.90 2.02 -7.76
CA LEU A 57 -5.16 2.89 -6.85
C LEU A 57 -5.82 4.27 -6.70
N GLU A 58 -6.37 4.85 -7.77
CA GLU A 58 -7.10 6.12 -7.72
C GLU A 58 -8.34 6.03 -6.81
N THR A 59 -9.00 4.87 -6.75
CA THR A 59 -10.14 4.66 -5.82
C THR A 59 -9.71 4.39 -4.38
N LEU A 60 -8.52 3.82 -4.18
CA LEU A 60 -8.05 3.31 -2.89
C LEU A 60 -7.19 4.34 -2.13
N ILE A 61 -6.39 5.11 -2.86
CA ILE A 61 -5.51 6.17 -2.37
C ILE A 61 -6.24 7.52 -2.53
N THR A 62 -7.32 7.69 -1.78
CA THR A 62 -8.11 8.93 -1.74
C THR A 62 -7.89 9.68 -0.44
N ASP A 63 -8.00 11.00 -0.48
CA ASP A 63 -7.94 11.87 0.71
C ASP A 63 -9.20 11.77 1.60
N ASN A 64 -10.12 10.87 1.27
CA ASN A 64 -11.27 10.50 2.09
C ASN A 64 -10.80 9.64 3.26
N PHE A 65 -10.10 10.25 4.21
CA PHE A 65 -9.70 9.64 5.44
C PHE A 65 -10.92 9.50 6.36
N ARG A 66 -11.21 8.27 6.81
CA ARG A 66 -12.19 8.08 7.89
C ARG A 66 -11.58 8.64 9.16
N ALA A 67 -12.20 9.68 9.72
CA ALA A 67 -11.92 10.08 11.09
C ALA A 67 -12.25 8.90 12.00
N VAL A 68 -11.30 8.49 12.83
CA VAL A 68 -11.52 7.48 13.88
C VAL A 68 -11.52 8.25 15.20
N GLY A 69 -12.72 8.62 15.67
CA GLY A 69 -13.00 9.29 16.95
C GLY A 69 -13.86 10.56 16.78
N ALA A 70 -14.88 10.84 17.61
CA ALA A 70 -15.22 10.26 18.92
C ALA A 70 -16.38 9.26 18.88
#